data_AF-A0A5E4QN68-F1
#
_entry.id   AF-A0A5E4QN68-F1
#
_cell.length_a   1.000
_cell.length_b   1.000
_cell.length_c   1.000
_cell.angle_alpha   90.00
_cell.angle_beta   90.00
_cell.angle_gamma   90.00
#
_symmetry.space_group_name_H-M   'P 1'
#
loop_
_entity.id
_entity.type
_entity.pdbx_description
1 polymer ?
#
loop_
_entity_poly.entity_id
_entity_poly.type
_entity_poly.pdbx_seq_one_letter_code
_entity_poly.pdbx_strand_id
1 'polypeptide(L)'
;NHSSDALILGDFNLSGVIWEKTNSLALTPQFSNSSLQNKLIDFISLNNLSQYNSCLNYKGKTLDLLLSSIPLSQLICPKPLIAIDPLHPPVEFYISLTSVENLSASRDFKFHGGYWSNFPRRPLGLGNRFGTRRRFDLQHDDLECMCISIPARTLGSLCDLNIICAYIPPNQILPSWIQKLCEILSQLFNSHPDDHFILAGDFNLPCIDWKQGHPIVLKKGSIVIQNTATELLNLTAFLGLIQDNFFFNTHNNLLDLIYSNTSLIINKSKSPSVKEDIFHPAIDICVIDNVLPSIKRTNTKRYLYNKVDYNAVNYFFSNYDWTSLECLPLHDAIDKFYSILYESISQFVPHKTVSHTYTYPM
;
A
#
# COMPACT_ATOMS: atom_id res chain seq x y z
N ASN A 1 30.68 -4.63 -2.70
CA ASN A 1 30.13 -3.60 -3.61
C ASN A 1 29.30 -4.27 -4.69
N HIS A 2 28.03 -4.53 -4.40
CA HIS A 2 27.08 -4.92 -5.43
C HIS A 2 26.33 -3.66 -5.85
N SER A 3 26.57 -3.22 -7.08
CA SER A 3 25.82 -2.12 -7.70
C SER A 3 24.40 -2.61 -7.95
N SER A 4 23.46 -2.19 -7.10
CA SER A 4 22.04 -2.47 -7.32
C SER A 4 21.54 -1.62 -8.48
N ASP A 5 20.93 -2.24 -9.47
CA ASP A 5 20.32 -1.51 -10.59
C ASP A 5 19.08 -0.74 -10.09
N ALA A 6 19.04 0.56 -10.36
CA ALA A 6 17.99 1.46 -9.91
C ALA A 6 17.28 2.10 -11.11
N LEU A 7 15.96 2.19 -11.01
CA LEU A 7 15.07 2.88 -11.94
C LEU A 7 14.15 3.79 -11.13
N ILE A 8 14.16 5.08 -11.44
CA ILE A 8 13.34 6.09 -10.78
C ILE A 8 12.52 6.78 -11.86
N LEU A 9 11.20 6.77 -11.66
CA LEU A 9 10.19 7.39 -12.50
C LEU A 9 9.38 8.34 -11.64
N GLY A 10 9.18 9.57 -12.11
CA GLY A 10 8.31 10.49 -11.39
C GLY A 10 8.11 11.79 -12.13
N ASP A 11 7.06 12.49 -11.72
CA ASP A 11 6.85 13.90 -12.03
C ASP A 11 7.62 14.74 -11.00
N PHE A 12 8.74 15.32 -11.42
CA PHE A 12 9.58 16.12 -10.53
C PHE A 12 9.19 17.59 -10.57
N ASN A 13 8.36 18.02 -11.53
CA ASN A 13 7.97 19.41 -11.73
C ASN A 13 9.15 20.42 -11.79
N LEU A 14 10.34 19.97 -12.17
CA LEU A 14 11.56 20.79 -12.18
C LEU A 14 11.69 21.56 -13.49
N SER A 15 10.85 22.57 -13.65
CA SER A 15 10.78 23.39 -14.86
C SER A 15 11.99 24.30 -15.14
N GLY A 16 13.00 24.30 -14.27
CA GLY A 16 14.20 25.14 -14.35
C GLY A 16 15.50 24.37 -14.60
N VAL A 17 15.45 23.05 -14.82
CA VAL A 17 16.62 22.26 -15.22
C VAL A 17 16.58 22.07 -16.73
N ILE A 18 17.67 22.45 -17.39
CA ILE A 18 17.86 22.22 -18.83
C ILE A 18 18.65 20.91 -18.97
N TRP A 19 18.16 20.00 -19.81
CA TRP A 19 18.75 18.68 -20.03
C TRP A 19 19.42 18.65 -21.42
N GLU A 20 20.74 18.50 -21.46
CA GLU A 20 21.49 18.43 -22.72
C GLU A 20 21.89 17.00 -23.09
N LYS A 21 21.85 16.70 -24.39
CA LYS A 21 22.34 15.43 -24.94
C LYS A 21 23.86 15.46 -25.05
N THR A 22 24.54 14.64 -24.25
CA THR A 22 26.01 14.61 -24.20
C THR A 22 26.66 13.43 -24.92
N ASN A 23 25.93 12.75 -25.82
CA ASN A 23 26.37 11.63 -26.70
C ASN A 23 26.10 10.19 -26.21
N SER A 24 25.44 10.02 -25.08
CA SER A 24 24.79 8.75 -24.69
C SER A 24 23.27 8.92 -24.75
N LEU A 25 22.49 7.84 -24.67
CA LEU A 25 21.03 7.91 -24.53
C LEU A 25 20.60 8.69 -23.27
N ALA A 26 21.54 9.06 -22.41
CA ALA A 26 21.36 9.85 -21.22
C ALA A 26 21.51 11.36 -21.47
N LEU A 27 20.74 12.16 -20.71
CA LEU A 27 20.82 13.61 -20.63
C LEU A 27 21.52 14.04 -19.35
N THR A 28 22.29 15.11 -19.44
CA THR A 28 22.93 15.74 -18.28
C THR A 28 22.25 17.08 -17.95
N PRO A 29 22.01 17.36 -16.67
CA PRO A 29 21.42 18.63 -16.25
C PRO A 29 22.45 19.77 -16.34
N GLN A 30 22.05 20.92 -16.89
CA GLN A 30 22.82 22.16 -16.78
C GLN A 30 22.47 22.90 -15.49
N PHE A 31 23.49 23.55 -14.93
CA PHE A 31 23.44 24.30 -13.68
C PHE A 31 22.21 25.20 -13.58
N SER A 32 21.61 25.19 -12.40
CA SER A 32 20.45 26.02 -12.12
C SER A 32 20.63 26.81 -10.81
N ASN A 33 19.93 27.95 -10.73
CA ASN A 33 20.04 28.88 -9.60
C ASN A 33 19.18 28.45 -8.39
N SER A 34 18.67 27.21 -8.35
CA SER A 34 17.80 26.73 -7.28
C SER A 34 18.48 25.67 -6.43
N SER A 35 18.41 25.84 -5.10
CA SER A 35 18.95 24.89 -4.13
C SER A 35 18.34 23.49 -4.23
N LEU A 36 17.07 23.37 -4.66
CA LEU A 36 16.40 22.09 -4.82
C LEU A 36 16.91 21.32 -6.05
N GLN A 37 17.15 22.04 -7.14
CA GLN A 37 17.62 21.46 -8.39
C GLN A 37 19.08 21.00 -8.26
N ASN A 38 19.92 21.79 -7.58
CA ASN A 38 21.30 21.38 -7.26
C ASN A 38 21.33 20.11 -6.40
N LYS A 39 20.44 19.99 -5.39
CA LYS A 39 20.30 18.75 -4.61
C LYS A 39 19.93 17.53 -5.47
N LEU A 40 19.08 17.70 -6.48
CA LEU A 40 18.75 16.60 -7.39
C LEU A 40 19.95 16.25 -8.27
N ILE A 41 20.68 17.23 -8.79
CA ILE A 41 21.88 17.00 -9.60
C ILE A 41 22.93 16.25 -8.78
N ASP A 42 23.15 16.66 -7.54
CA ASP A 42 24.03 15.98 -6.59
C ASP A 42 23.57 14.55 -6.33
N PHE A 43 22.26 14.34 -6.12
CA PHE A 43 21.69 13.01 -5.93
C PHE A 43 21.90 12.10 -7.14
N ILE A 44 21.63 12.60 -8.35
CA ILE A 44 21.82 11.85 -9.60
C ILE A 44 23.29 11.45 -9.74
N SER A 45 24.21 12.39 -9.49
CA SER A 45 25.66 12.17 -9.60
C SER A 45 26.18 11.20 -8.55
N LEU A 46 25.77 11.33 -7.28
CA LEU A 46 26.19 10.46 -6.18
C LEU A 46 25.71 9.01 -6.34
N ASN A 47 24.59 8.79 -7.02
CA ASN A 47 23.99 7.48 -7.20
C ASN A 47 24.26 6.87 -8.59
N ASN A 48 25.16 7.47 -9.39
CA ASN A 48 25.47 7.05 -10.77
C ASN A 48 24.21 6.87 -11.64
N LEU A 49 23.22 7.73 -11.43
CA LEU A 49 21.99 7.72 -12.21
C LEU A 49 22.17 8.55 -13.48
N SER A 50 21.51 8.12 -14.54
CA SER A 50 21.45 8.81 -15.82
C SER A 50 20.00 9.14 -16.14
N GLN A 51 19.73 10.35 -16.60
CA GLN A 51 18.39 10.74 -17.05
C GLN A 51 18.21 10.29 -18.49
N TYR A 52 17.15 9.55 -18.82
CA TYR A 52 16.93 9.04 -20.18
C TYR A 52 15.72 9.68 -20.88
N ASN A 53 14.82 10.36 -20.18
CA ASN A 53 13.63 10.92 -20.81
C ASN A 53 13.93 12.20 -21.63
N SER A 54 13.80 12.13 -22.95
CA SER A 54 13.90 13.30 -23.84
C SER A 54 12.55 13.84 -24.32
N CYS A 55 11.43 13.32 -23.79
CA CYS A 55 10.10 13.82 -24.11
C CYS A 55 9.91 15.23 -23.51
N LEU A 56 9.78 16.21 -24.40
CA LEU A 56 9.42 17.58 -24.04
C LEU A 56 7.91 17.73 -24.04
N ASN A 57 7.40 18.46 -23.06
CA ASN A 57 6.02 18.92 -23.07
C ASN A 57 5.79 20.05 -24.10
N TYR A 58 4.55 20.52 -24.23
CA TYR A 58 4.22 21.58 -25.19
C TYR A 58 4.96 22.92 -24.96
N LYS A 59 5.58 23.11 -23.78
CA LYS A 59 6.40 24.29 -23.44
C LYS A 59 7.90 24.05 -23.66
N GLY A 60 8.29 22.94 -24.27
CA GLY A 60 9.70 22.60 -24.49
C GLY A 60 10.45 22.21 -23.21
N LYS A 61 9.75 21.72 -22.18
CA LYS A 61 10.33 21.34 -20.87
C LYS A 61 10.15 19.85 -20.59
N THR A 62 11.09 19.27 -19.83
CA THR A 62 10.98 17.91 -19.29
C THR A 62 10.63 18.00 -17.80
N LEU A 63 9.41 17.61 -17.44
CA LEU A 63 8.94 17.61 -16.04
C LEU A 63 8.99 16.22 -15.43
N ASP A 64 8.65 15.22 -16.24
CA ASP A 64 8.71 13.81 -15.86
C ASP A 64 10.13 13.30 -16.11
N LEU A 65 10.80 12.81 -15.08
CA LEU A 65 12.17 12.29 -15.20
C LEU A 65 12.15 10.78 -15.10
N LEU A 66 12.91 10.17 -16.00
CA LEU A 66 13.26 8.77 -15.99
C LEU A 66 14.75 8.70 -15.70
N LEU A 67 15.11 8.34 -14.47
CA LEU A 67 16.48 8.20 -14.03
C LEU A 67 16.80 6.71 -13.88
N SER A 68 17.93 6.26 -14.40
CA SER A 68 18.35 4.87 -14.20
C SER A 68 19.86 4.71 -14.12
N SER A 69 20.30 3.73 -13.35
CA SER A 69 21.69 3.27 -13.34
C SER A 69 21.99 2.29 -14.48
N ILE A 70 20.96 1.81 -15.19
CA ILE A 70 21.09 0.92 -16.36
C ILE A 70 20.65 1.62 -17.65
N PRO A 71 21.21 1.25 -18.81
CA PRO A 71 20.80 1.81 -20.09
C PRO A 71 19.35 1.44 -20.43
N LEU A 72 18.57 2.44 -20.85
CA LEU A 72 17.18 2.27 -21.29
C LEU A 72 17.07 2.44 -22.81
N SER A 73 16.16 1.69 -23.44
CA SER A 73 15.92 1.72 -24.89
C SER A 73 14.46 2.01 -25.22
N GLN A 74 14.22 2.82 -26.26
CA GLN A 74 12.93 3.47 -26.61
C GLN A 74 12.40 4.34 -25.46
N LEU A 75 12.04 5.59 -25.73
CA LEU A 75 11.73 6.55 -24.66
C LEU A 75 10.50 7.41 -24.98
N ILE A 76 9.75 7.01 -26.00
CA ILE A 76 8.59 7.71 -26.54
C ILE A 76 7.47 6.68 -26.64
N CYS A 77 6.28 7.03 -26.16
CA CYS A 77 5.09 6.20 -26.31
C CYS A 77 4.36 6.52 -27.64
N PRO A 78 4.48 5.70 -28.70
CA PRO A 78 3.83 5.98 -29.97
C PRO A 78 2.31 5.79 -29.93
N LYS A 79 1.79 5.03 -28.96
CA LYS A 79 0.37 4.69 -28.83
C LYS A 79 -0.09 4.79 -27.37
N PRO A 80 -0.40 6.00 -26.88
CA PRO A 80 -0.80 6.18 -25.50
C PRO A 80 -2.15 5.53 -25.22
N LEU A 81 -2.26 4.88 -24.06
CA LEU A 81 -3.47 4.17 -23.61
C LEU A 81 -4.59 5.12 -23.17
N ILE A 82 -4.24 6.39 -22.96
CA ILE A 82 -5.13 7.47 -22.53
C ILE A 82 -4.91 8.70 -23.41
N ALA A 83 -5.83 9.67 -23.32
CA ALA A 83 -5.65 10.97 -23.97
C ALA A 83 -4.35 11.62 -23.48
N ILE A 84 -3.58 12.20 -24.41
CA ILE A 84 -2.28 12.79 -24.12
C ILE A 84 -2.48 14.03 -23.25
N ASP A 85 -1.86 14.04 -22.07
CA ASP A 85 -1.67 15.26 -21.30
C ASP A 85 -0.54 16.08 -21.96
N PRO A 86 -0.81 17.30 -22.44
CA PRO A 86 0.20 18.14 -23.07
C PRO A 86 1.36 18.51 -22.14
N LEU A 87 1.13 18.56 -20.82
CA LEU A 87 2.15 18.87 -19.81
C LEU A 87 2.99 17.66 -19.42
N HIS A 88 2.38 16.47 -19.46
CA HIS A 88 2.97 15.19 -19.05
C HIS A 88 2.87 14.16 -20.18
N PRO A 89 3.72 14.28 -21.22
CA PRO A 89 3.68 13.36 -22.35
C PRO A 89 3.99 11.92 -21.90
N PRO A 90 3.26 10.92 -22.40
CA PRO A 90 3.43 9.53 -22.01
C PRO A 90 4.77 8.97 -22.48
N VAL A 91 5.47 8.29 -21.57
CA VAL A 91 6.79 7.68 -21.81
C VAL A 91 6.64 6.16 -21.84
N GLU A 92 7.22 5.54 -22.86
CA GLU A 92 7.34 4.09 -22.98
C GLU A 92 8.81 3.75 -23.15
N PHE A 93 9.30 2.79 -22.36
CA PHE A 93 10.69 2.36 -22.38
C PHE A 93 10.86 0.86 -22.12
N TYR A 94 11.98 0.33 -22.61
CA TYR A 94 12.36 -1.08 -22.48
C TYR A 94 13.67 -1.20 -21.71
N ILE A 95 13.67 -2.14 -20.76
CA ILE A 95 14.82 -2.56 -19.99
C ILE A 95 15.24 -3.93 -20.49
N SER A 96 16.53 -4.10 -20.82
CA SER A 96 17.10 -5.41 -21.09
C SER A 96 17.61 -6.00 -19.79
N LEU A 97 16.89 -6.98 -19.23
CA LEU A 97 17.33 -7.73 -18.06
C LEU A 97 18.18 -8.91 -18.57
N THR A 98 19.48 -8.92 -18.28
CA THR A 98 20.32 -10.09 -18.54
C THR A 98 19.87 -11.27 -17.65
N SER A 99 19.68 -12.42 -18.31
CA SER A 99 19.07 -13.66 -17.82
C SER A 99 19.44 -14.09 -16.40
N VAL A 100 18.43 -14.22 -15.53
CA VAL A 100 18.49 -15.09 -14.35
C VAL A 100 17.78 -16.40 -14.71
N GLU A 101 18.54 -17.40 -15.13
CA GLU A 101 18.06 -18.77 -15.20
C GLU A 101 17.78 -19.30 -13.78
N ASN A 102 16.65 -20.01 -13.65
CA ASN A 102 16.24 -20.83 -12.51
C ASN A 102 15.79 -20.12 -11.22
N LEU A 103 14.52 -19.69 -11.20
CA LEU A 103 13.72 -19.77 -9.97
C LEU A 103 12.34 -20.34 -10.31
N SER A 104 12.17 -21.61 -9.98
CA SER A 104 10.91 -22.34 -9.88
C SER A 104 9.91 -21.58 -9.01
N ALA A 105 8.66 -21.56 -9.46
CA ALA A 105 7.53 -20.82 -8.91
C ALA A 105 7.31 -21.03 -7.39
N SER A 106 7.80 -20.10 -6.58
CA SER A 106 7.19 -19.67 -5.31
C SER A 106 6.59 -18.29 -5.58
N ARG A 107 5.28 -18.11 -5.35
CA ARG A 107 4.64 -16.80 -5.48
C ARG A 107 4.68 -16.12 -4.11
N ASP A 108 5.73 -15.34 -3.89
CA ASP A 108 5.90 -14.53 -2.69
C ASP A 108 4.89 -13.37 -2.68
N PHE A 109 4.09 -13.26 -1.63
CA PHE A 109 3.35 -12.03 -1.32
C PHE A 109 4.23 -11.16 -0.43
N LYS A 110 4.71 -10.03 -0.96
CA LYS A 110 5.46 -9.03 -0.18
C LYS A 110 4.55 -7.89 0.23
N PHE A 111 4.26 -7.78 1.52
CA PHE A 111 3.77 -6.53 2.11
C PHE A 111 4.98 -5.62 2.34
N HIS A 112 4.94 -4.41 1.79
CA HIS A 112 5.99 -3.42 1.97
C HIS A 112 5.46 -2.28 2.86
N GLY A 113 5.86 -2.27 4.13
CA GLY A 113 5.60 -1.17 5.07
C GLY A 113 6.73 -0.15 5.03
N GLY A 114 6.41 1.13 4.84
CA GLY A 114 7.37 2.22 4.82
C GLY A 114 6.69 3.58 5.01
N TYR A 115 7.04 4.27 6.10
CA TYR A 115 6.55 5.58 6.56
C TYR A 115 5.05 5.67 6.90
N TRP A 116 4.76 5.51 8.19
CA TRP A 116 3.44 5.61 8.82
C TRP A 116 3.17 7.03 9.35
N SER A 117 3.19 8.05 8.48
CA SER A 117 2.84 9.42 8.90
C SER A 117 1.92 10.17 7.94
N ASN A 118 1.39 9.51 6.90
CA ASN A 118 0.34 10.08 6.07
C ASN A 118 -0.46 8.95 5.41
N PHE A 119 -1.46 8.42 6.10
CA PHE A 119 -2.46 7.57 5.44
C PHE A 119 -3.34 8.44 4.53
N PRO A 120 -3.33 8.25 3.20
CA PRO A 120 -4.34 8.87 2.36
C PRO A 120 -5.71 8.32 2.73
N ARG A 121 -6.64 9.20 3.13
CA ARG A 121 -8.07 8.93 3.37
C ARG A 121 -8.84 8.59 2.06
N ARG A 122 -8.21 7.92 1.10
CA ARG A 122 -8.86 7.51 -0.17
C ARG A 122 -8.78 6.00 -0.36
N PRO A 123 -9.84 5.38 -0.91
CA PRO A 123 -9.86 3.95 -1.15
C PRO A 123 -8.84 3.61 -2.24
N LEU A 124 -7.75 2.93 -1.88
CA LEU A 124 -6.95 2.20 -2.85
C LEU A 124 -7.83 1.06 -3.39
N GLY A 125 -8.24 1.18 -4.65
CA GLY A 125 -9.19 0.29 -5.35
C GLY A 125 -8.74 -1.15 -5.60
N LEU A 126 -7.92 -1.73 -4.71
CA LEU A 126 -7.47 -3.12 -4.76
C LEU A 126 -8.43 -4.11 -4.06
N GLY A 127 -9.36 -3.63 -3.22
CA GLY A 127 -10.26 -4.47 -2.41
C GLY A 127 -11.26 -5.33 -3.21
N ASN A 128 -11.63 -4.95 -4.43
CA ASN A 128 -12.71 -5.62 -5.16
C ASN A 128 -12.34 -6.95 -5.83
N ARG A 129 -11.05 -7.28 -6.01
CA ARG A 129 -10.66 -8.56 -6.65
C ARG A 129 -10.52 -9.73 -5.68
N PHE A 130 -10.25 -9.46 -4.41
CA PHE A 130 -9.97 -10.48 -3.38
C PHE A 130 -11.04 -10.52 -2.28
N GLY A 131 -12.08 -9.68 -2.37
CA GLY A 131 -13.11 -9.60 -1.33
C GLY A 131 -12.57 -9.15 0.02
N THR A 132 -11.33 -8.67 0.08
CA THR A 132 -10.67 -8.09 1.25
C THR A 132 -11.46 -6.88 1.73
N ARG A 133 -11.76 -6.84 3.02
CA ARG A 133 -12.56 -5.78 3.64
C ARG A 133 -11.70 -5.00 4.61
N ARG A 134 -11.61 -3.69 4.39
CA ARG A 134 -11.10 -2.78 5.43
C ARG A 134 -12.21 -2.61 6.47
N ARG A 135 -11.88 -2.87 7.74
CA ARG A 135 -12.82 -2.77 8.86
C ARG A 135 -12.84 -1.34 9.37
N PHE A 136 -13.67 -0.51 8.73
CA PHE A 136 -13.87 0.89 9.15
C PHE A 136 -14.65 0.99 10.47
N ASP A 137 -15.47 -0.02 10.77
CA ASP A 137 -16.20 -0.18 12.02
C ASP A 137 -15.29 -0.27 13.26
N LEU A 138 -14.01 -0.58 13.06
CA LEU A 138 -13.02 -0.74 14.13
C LEU A 138 -11.95 0.37 14.11
N GLN A 139 -12.06 1.33 13.19
CA GLN A 139 -11.17 2.48 13.15
C GLN A 139 -11.70 3.56 14.09
N HIS A 140 -10.88 3.96 15.05
CA HIS A 140 -11.14 5.11 15.90
C HIS A 140 -10.32 6.30 15.42
N ASP A 141 -10.91 7.49 15.38
CA ASP A 141 -10.20 8.73 15.02
C ASP A 141 -9.02 9.04 15.95
N ASP A 142 -9.07 8.49 17.16
CA ASP A 142 -8.06 8.70 18.21
C ASP A 142 -7.01 7.58 18.27
N LEU A 143 -6.97 6.65 17.31
CA LEU A 143 -5.99 5.58 17.27
C LEU A 143 -5.51 5.39 15.83
N GLU A 144 -4.19 5.47 15.61
CA GLU A 144 -3.62 5.13 14.31
C GLU A 144 -3.56 3.61 14.14
N CYS A 145 -4.69 3.02 13.76
CA CYS A 145 -4.83 1.59 13.53
C CYS A 145 -5.55 1.31 12.20
N MET A 146 -5.11 0.26 11.51
CA MET A 146 -5.72 -0.25 10.29
C MET A 146 -6.02 -1.73 10.44
N CYS A 147 -7.30 -2.09 10.32
CA CYS A 147 -7.76 -3.48 10.34
C CYS A 147 -8.22 -3.91 8.95
N ILE A 148 -7.68 -5.03 8.47
CA ILE A 148 -7.96 -5.63 7.17
C ILE A 148 -8.37 -7.09 7.37
N SER A 149 -9.54 -7.47 6.89
CA SER A 149 -9.99 -8.87 6.89
C SER A 149 -9.89 -9.45 5.48
N ILE A 150 -9.20 -10.57 5.34
CA ILE A 150 -9.10 -11.36 4.11
C ILE A 150 -9.98 -12.60 4.28
N PRO A 151 -11.05 -12.75 3.48
CA PRO A 151 -11.98 -13.84 3.67
C PRO A 151 -11.40 -15.24 3.41
N ALA A 152 -11.90 -16.23 4.11
CA ALA A 152 -11.54 -17.65 3.99
C ALA A 152 -11.64 -18.15 2.55
N ARG A 153 -12.72 -17.76 1.85
CA ARG A 153 -12.93 -18.07 0.42
C ARG A 153 -11.81 -17.58 -0.49
N THR A 154 -11.13 -16.50 -0.11
CA THR A 154 -10.03 -15.89 -0.85
C THR A 154 -8.72 -16.61 -0.56
N LEU A 155 -8.57 -17.08 0.67
CA LEU A 155 -7.40 -17.79 1.16
C LEU A 155 -7.41 -19.28 0.83
N GLY A 156 -8.57 -19.85 0.52
CA GLY A 156 -8.75 -21.30 0.45
C GLY A 156 -8.72 -21.97 1.83
N SER A 157 -8.90 -21.19 2.90
CA SER A 157 -8.91 -21.62 4.29
C SER A 157 -10.34 -21.81 4.80
N LEU A 158 -10.47 -22.32 6.03
CA LEU A 158 -11.75 -22.43 6.73
C LEU A 158 -12.15 -21.14 7.47
N CYS A 159 -11.18 -20.30 7.80
CA CYS A 159 -11.36 -19.09 8.62
C CYS A 159 -10.75 -17.86 7.93
N ASP A 160 -11.25 -16.67 8.27
CA ASP A 160 -10.73 -15.42 7.70
C ASP A 160 -9.37 -15.08 8.34
N LEU A 161 -8.55 -14.30 7.63
CA LEU A 161 -7.32 -13.72 8.17
C LEU A 161 -7.51 -12.23 8.44
N ASN A 162 -7.35 -11.83 9.68
CA ASN A 162 -7.45 -10.46 10.15
C ASN A 162 -6.05 -9.90 10.41
N ILE A 163 -5.68 -8.86 9.67
CA ILE A 163 -4.41 -8.15 9.81
C ILE A 163 -4.71 -6.80 10.48
N ILE A 164 -4.06 -6.56 11.61
CA ILE A 164 -4.20 -5.36 12.42
C ILE A 164 -2.84 -4.69 12.45
N CYS A 165 -2.78 -3.49 11.89
CA CYS A 165 -1.58 -2.65 11.92
C CYS A 165 -1.80 -1.46 12.86
N ALA A 166 -1.00 -1.32 13.91
CA ALA A 166 -1.13 -0.23 14.88
C ALA A 166 0.15 0.60 14.98
N TYR A 167 0.00 1.92 15.16
CA TYR A 167 1.07 2.81 15.58
C TYR A 167 0.72 3.41 16.94
N ILE A 168 1.60 3.25 17.92
CA ILE A 168 1.44 3.78 19.27
C ILE A 168 2.58 4.77 19.52
N PRO A 169 2.30 6.08 19.66
CA PRO A 169 3.35 7.08 19.78
C PRO A 169 4.04 7.01 21.15
N PRO A 170 5.34 7.37 21.25
CA PRO A 170 6.12 7.33 22.49
C PRO A 170 5.81 8.49 23.44
N ASN A 171 4.56 8.93 23.53
CA ASN A 171 4.15 10.13 24.26
C ASN A 171 3.18 9.80 25.41
N GLN A 172 2.64 10.83 26.06
CA GLN A 172 1.72 10.67 27.21
C GLN A 172 0.39 9.99 26.85
N ILE A 173 0.06 9.88 25.56
CA ILE A 173 -1.19 9.30 25.06
C ILE A 173 -1.09 7.77 24.93
N LEU A 174 0.13 7.21 24.96
CA LEU A 174 0.41 5.78 24.86
C LEU A 174 -0.52 4.89 25.70
N PRO A 175 -0.78 5.17 26.99
CA PRO A 175 -1.63 4.29 27.79
C PRO A 175 -3.07 4.22 27.26
N SER A 176 -3.63 5.35 26.84
CA SER A 176 -4.99 5.41 26.30
C SER A 176 -5.10 4.67 24.97
N TRP A 177 -4.08 4.76 24.12
CA TRP A 177 -4.08 4.10 22.81
C TRP A 177 -3.95 2.58 22.94
N ILE A 178 -3.11 2.10 23.85
CA ILE A 178 -3.03 0.66 24.14
C ILE A 178 -4.35 0.13 24.70
N GLN A 179 -4.99 0.86 25.61
CA GLN A 179 -6.29 0.45 26.16
C GLN A 179 -7.37 0.32 25.06
N LYS A 180 -7.45 1.31 24.16
CA LYS A 180 -8.34 1.24 22.98
C LYS A 180 -8.00 0.07 22.06
N LEU A 181 -6.71 -0.20 21.84
CA LEU A 181 -6.28 -1.36 21.06
C LEU A 181 -6.73 -2.67 21.73
N CYS A 182 -6.61 -2.79 23.06
CA CYS A 182 -7.09 -3.94 23.83
C CYS A 182 -8.60 -4.15 23.69
N GLU A 183 -9.39 -3.07 23.67
CA GLU A 183 -10.83 -3.13 23.43
C GLU A 183 -11.15 -3.65 22.01
N ILE A 184 -10.46 -3.14 20.98
CA ILE A 184 -10.62 -3.58 19.58
C ILE A 184 -10.27 -5.07 19.46
N LEU A 185 -9.16 -5.51 20.04
CA LEU A 185 -8.74 -6.90 20.02
C LEU A 185 -9.80 -7.80 20.69
N SER A 186 -10.29 -7.40 21.86
CA SER A 186 -11.32 -8.15 22.58
C SER A 186 -12.61 -8.29 21.77
N GLN A 187 -13.07 -7.21 21.14
CA GLN A 187 -14.26 -7.24 20.29
C GLN A 187 -14.08 -8.14 19.06
N LEU A 188 -12.90 -8.07 18.42
CA LEU A 188 -12.58 -8.86 17.24
C LEU A 188 -12.55 -10.36 17.52
N PHE A 189 -11.82 -10.76 18.55
CA PHE A 189 -11.69 -12.17 18.94
C PHE A 189 -13.00 -12.74 19.46
N ASN A 190 -13.82 -11.95 20.17
CA ASN A 190 -15.15 -12.40 20.59
C ASN A 190 -16.10 -12.60 19.40
N SER A 191 -15.98 -11.77 18.37
CA SER A 191 -16.84 -11.85 17.19
C SER A 191 -16.41 -12.95 16.21
N HIS A 192 -15.11 -13.30 16.21
CA HIS A 192 -14.53 -14.26 15.28
C HIS A 192 -13.48 -15.15 16.00
N PRO A 193 -13.92 -16.06 16.88
CA PRO A 193 -13.02 -16.81 17.76
C PRO A 193 -12.11 -17.81 17.01
N ASP A 194 -12.54 -18.28 15.85
CA ASP A 194 -11.82 -19.29 15.06
C ASP A 194 -10.93 -18.68 13.96
N ASP A 195 -10.93 -17.36 13.81
CA ASP A 195 -10.17 -16.66 12.78
C ASP A 195 -8.66 -16.57 13.09
N HIS A 196 -7.89 -16.36 12.04
CA HIS A 196 -6.47 -16.04 12.17
C HIS A 196 -6.27 -14.53 12.32
N PHE A 197 -5.36 -14.15 13.21
CA PHE A 197 -5.04 -12.78 13.54
C PHE A 197 -3.53 -12.55 13.44
N ILE A 198 -3.17 -11.44 12.84
CA ILE A 198 -1.82 -10.88 12.82
C ILE A 198 -1.93 -9.45 13.34
N LEU A 199 -1.34 -9.17 14.49
CA LEU A 199 -1.18 -7.83 15.04
C LEU A 199 0.27 -7.40 14.83
N ALA A 200 0.49 -6.36 14.04
CA ALA A 200 1.82 -5.83 13.76
C ALA A 200 1.85 -4.32 13.98
N GLY A 201 2.96 -3.76 14.43
CA GLY A 201 3.02 -2.31 14.63
C GLY A 201 4.21 -1.82 15.41
N ASP A 202 4.37 -0.50 15.47
CA ASP A 202 5.32 0.16 16.37
C ASP A 202 4.61 0.55 17.66
N PHE A 203 5.00 -0.09 18.77
CA PHE A 203 4.31 0.03 20.05
C PHE A 203 5.00 1.02 21.00
N ASN A 204 6.26 1.38 20.74
CA ASN A 204 7.02 2.28 21.60
C ASN A 204 6.90 1.98 23.11
N LEU A 205 7.01 0.70 23.52
CA LEU A 205 6.90 0.27 24.93
C LEU A 205 8.30 0.06 25.57
N PRO A 206 8.96 1.13 26.06
CA PRO A 206 10.33 1.03 26.61
C PRO A 206 10.39 0.37 27.98
N CYS A 207 9.24 0.12 28.62
CA CYS A 207 9.13 -0.52 29.93
C CYS A 207 9.10 -2.05 29.84
N ILE A 208 9.19 -2.65 28.66
CA ILE A 208 9.21 -4.10 28.50
C ILE A 208 10.61 -4.55 28.08
N ASP A 209 11.15 -5.54 28.80
CA ASP A 209 12.30 -6.33 28.40
C ASP A 209 11.80 -7.53 27.58
N TRP A 210 11.96 -7.41 26.26
CA TRP A 210 11.44 -8.38 25.29
C TRP A 210 12.37 -9.58 25.19
N LYS A 211 12.08 -10.62 25.97
CA LYS A 211 12.77 -11.93 25.89
C LYS A 211 11.85 -12.97 25.28
N GLN A 212 12.44 -13.87 24.51
CA GLN A 212 11.69 -14.95 23.85
C GLN A 212 10.93 -15.79 24.88
N GLY A 213 9.61 -15.85 24.71
CA GLY A 213 8.68 -16.59 25.57
C GLY A 213 8.32 -15.92 26.91
N HIS A 214 9.11 -14.95 27.40
CA HIS A 214 8.93 -14.36 28.72
C HIS A 214 9.24 -12.85 28.72
N PRO A 215 8.37 -12.00 28.14
CA PRO A 215 8.50 -10.55 28.27
C PRO A 215 8.34 -10.13 29.73
N ILE A 216 9.23 -9.25 30.21
CA ILE A 216 9.22 -8.79 31.61
C ILE A 216 8.99 -7.28 31.63
N VAL A 217 7.99 -6.82 32.39
CA VAL A 217 7.79 -5.39 32.63
C VAL A 217 8.83 -4.89 33.63
N LEU A 218 9.66 -3.97 33.18
CA LEU A 218 10.69 -3.28 33.95
C LEU A 218 10.08 -2.12 34.75
N LYS A 219 10.72 -1.80 35.89
CA LYS A 219 10.41 -0.60 36.69
C LYS A 219 10.96 0.67 36.02
N LYS A 220 10.52 0.95 34.79
CA LYS A 220 10.95 2.09 33.97
C LYS A 220 9.72 2.86 33.46
N GLY A 221 9.74 4.18 33.61
CA GLY A 221 8.60 5.04 33.25
C GLY A 221 7.53 5.11 34.33
N SER A 222 6.37 5.69 34.00
CA SER A 222 5.27 5.84 34.95
C SER A 222 4.62 4.49 35.30
N ILE A 223 4.02 4.39 36.49
CA ILE A 223 3.25 3.21 36.89
C ILE A 223 2.10 2.90 35.93
N VAL A 224 1.51 3.95 35.35
CA VAL A 224 0.42 3.81 34.37
C VAL A 224 0.92 3.08 33.11
N ILE A 225 2.07 3.47 32.56
CA ILE A 225 2.66 2.81 31.39
C ILE A 225 3.00 1.34 31.70
N GLN A 226 3.52 1.06 32.90
CA GLN A 226 3.84 -0.31 33.32
C GLN A 226 2.58 -1.19 33.45
N ASN A 227 1.51 -0.64 34.02
CA ASN A 227 0.23 -1.34 34.15
C ASN A 227 -0.39 -1.62 32.78
N THR A 228 -0.38 -0.64 31.88
CA THR A 228 -0.90 -0.78 30.52
C THR A 228 -0.09 -1.76 29.68
N ALA A 229 1.24 -1.77 29.82
CA ALA A 229 2.10 -2.78 29.22
C ALA A 229 1.75 -4.20 29.73
N THR A 230 1.53 -4.34 31.03
CA THR A 230 1.10 -5.62 31.65
C THR A 230 -0.25 -6.06 31.12
N GLU A 231 -1.20 -5.13 30.96
CA GLU A 231 -2.53 -5.40 30.40
C GLU A 231 -2.45 -5.93 28.97
N LEU A 232 -1.65 -5.29 28.11
CA LEU A 232 -1.43 -5.77 26.73
C LEU A 232 -0.83 -7.18 26.72
N LEU A 233 0.19 -7.44 27.54
CA LEU A 233 0.82 -8.77 27.62
C LEU A 233 -0.17 -9.84 28.11
N ASN A 234 -0.97 -9.53 29.12
CA ASN A 234 -1.99 -10.45 29.63
C ASN A 234 -3.07 -10.72 28.58
N LEU A 235 -3.52 -9.69 27.87
CA LEU A 235 -4.54 -9.84 26.84
C LEU A 235 -4.02 -10.66 25.66
N THR A 236 -2.85 -10.32 25.11
CA THR A 236 -2.26 -11.08 24.00
C THR A 236 -2.06 -12.55 24.36
N ALA A 237 -1.57 -12.85 25.57
CA ALA A 237 -1.48 -14.22 26.07
C ALA A 237 -2.85 -14.90 26.19
N PHE A 238 -3.86 -14.20 26.72
CA PHE A 238 -5.22 -14.72 26.84
C PHE A 238 -5.85 -15.04 25.49
N LEU A 239 -5.59 -14.21 24.48
CA LEU A 239 -6.06 -14.38 23.10
C LEU A 239 -5.25 -15.42 22.30
N GLY A 240 -4.24 -16.06 22.92
CA GLY A 240 -3.38 -17.03 22.25
C GLY A 240 -2.46 -16.41 21.18
N LEU A 241 -2.22 -15.10 21.24
CA LEU A 241 -1.31 -14.39 20.35
C LEU A 241 0.13 -14.58 20.83
N ILE A 242 0.96 -15.16 19.96
CA ILE A 242 2.38 -15.39 20.21
C ILE A 242 3.19 -14.32 19.50
N GLN A 243 4.20 -13.78 20.19
CA GLN A 243 5.13 -12.84 19.56
C GLN A 243 6.15 -13.59 18.70
N ASP A 244 6.18 -13.26 17.41
CA ASP A 244 7.01 -13.96 16.42
C ASP A 244 8.36 -13.26 16.15
N ASN A 245 8.44 -11.93 16.34
CA ASN A 245 9.63 -11.16 15.97
C ASN A 245 10.48 -10.71 17.19
N PHE A 246 11.80 -10.74 16.98
CA PHE A 246 12.83 -10.29 17.94
C PHE A 246 13.91 -9.46 17.23
N PHE A 247 13.48 -8.51 16.39
CA PHE A 247 14.37 -7.65 15.63
C PHE A 247 14.69 -6.36 16.38
N PHE A 248 15.74 -6.42 17.19
CA PHE A 248 16.25 -5.25 17.89
C PHE A 248 16.85 -4.23 16.92
N ASN A 249 16.64 -2.95 17.23
CA ASN A 249 17.28 -1.83 16.54
C ASN A 249 18.73 -1.63 17.01
N THR A 250 19.41 -0.61 16.46
CA THR A 250 20.82 -0.32 16.78
C THR A 250 21.08 0.04 18.24
N HIS A 251 20.03 0.38 19.00
CA HIS A 251 20.09 0.70 20.43
C HIS A 251 19.61 -0.46 21.31
N ASN A 252 19.49 -1.67 20.74
CA ASN A 252 19.00 -2.86 21.42
C ASN A 252 17.58 -2.72 21.99
N ASN A 253 16.75 -1.86 21.39
CA ASN A 253 15.33 -1.77 21.70
C ASN A 253 14.51 -2.54 20.66
N LEU A 254 13.45 -3.20 21.10
CA LEU A 254 12.42 -3.78 20.24
C LEU A 254 11.18 -2.89 20.32
N LEU A 255 10.85 -2.22 19.21
CA LEU A 255 9.76 -1.25 19.11
C LEU A 255 8.63 -1.80 18.24
N ASP A 256 9.02 -2.40 17.11
CA ASP A 256 8.10 -3.06 16.20
C ASP A 256 7.79 -4.46 16.73
N LEU A 257 6.51 -4.73 17.00
CA LEU A 257 6.03 -6.00 17.52
C LEU A 257 5.12 -6.67 16.49
N ILE A 258 5.24 -7.99 16.40
CA ILE A 258 4.41 -8.85 15.56
C ILE A 258 3.93 -10.00 16.43
N TYR A 259 2.62 -10.04 16.61
CA TYR A 259 1.89 -11.06 17.34
C TYR A 259 0.96 -11.79 16.38
N SER A 260 0.86 -13.11 16.52
CA SER A 260 -0.07 -13.89 15.71
C SER A 260 -0.56 -15.15 16.40
N ASN A 261 -1.70 -15.68 15.95
CA ASN A 261 -2.20 -17.01 16.33
C ASN A 261 -2.10 -18.00 15.14
N THR A 262 -1.22 -17.71 14.18
CA THR A 262 -1.05 -18.49 12.95
C THR A 262 0.43 -18.61 12.61
N SER A 263 0.80 -19.59 11.79
CA SER A 263 2.21 -19.86 11.47
C SER A 263 2.79 -18.78 10.57
N LEU A 264 3.78 -18.02 11.06
CA LEU A 264 4.47 -16.97 10.30
C LEU A 264 5.95 -17.31 10.04
N ILE A 265 6.45 -16.98 8.85
CA ILE A 265 7.88 -16.80 8.58
C ILE A 265 8.16 -15.30 8.58
N ILE A 266 9.01 -14.86 9.49
CA ILE A 266 9.39 -13.45 9.60
C ILE A 266 10.87 -13.28 9.30
N ASN A 267 11.19 -12.36 8.40
CA ASN A 267 12.57 -12.01 8.05
C ASN A 267 12.75 -10.49 8.08
N LYS A 268 13.97 -10.03 8.38
CA LYS A 268 14.35 -8.65 8.02
C LYS A 268 14.35 -8.54 6.50
N SER A 269 13.74 -7.47 6.00
CA SER A 269 13.61 -7.26 4.56
C SER A 269 14.99 -7.08 3.94
N LYS A 270 15.30 -7.87 2.91
CA LYS A 270 16.55 -7.73 2.15
C LYS A 270 16.45 -6.65 1.07
N SER A 271 15.22 -6.23 0.77
CA SER A 271 14.89 -5.29 -0.29
C SER A 271 13.77 -4.36 0.18
N PRO A 272 14.03 -3.50 1.18
CA PRO A 272 13.03 -2.58 1.70
C PRO A 272 12.57 -1.63 0.59
N SER A 273 11.26 -1.40 0.48
CA SER A 273 10.69 -0.50 -0.56
C SER A 273 11.00 0.97 -0.33
N VAL A 274 11.38 1.33 0.89
CA VAL A 274 11.79 2.67 1.27
C VAL A 274 13.15 2.61 1.97
N LYS A 275 13.83 3.74 2.05
CA LYS A 275 15.03 3.85 2.87
C LYS A 275 14.69 3.49 4.32
N GLU A 276 15.40 2.50 4.88
CA GLU A 276 15.16 2.02 6.24
C GLU A 276 15.45 3.11 7.28
N ASP A 277 14.61 3.11 8.31
CA ASP A 277 14.85 3.85 9.54
C ASP A 277 15.83 3.06 10.41
N ILE A 278 16.77 3.76 11.06
CA ILE A 278 17.72 3.17 12.01
C ILE A 278 17.02 2.56 13.24
N PHE A 279 15.82 3.03 13.57
CA PHE A 279 15.02 2.54 14.68
C PHE A 279 14.02 1.46 14.28
N HIS A 280 13.60 1.45 13.02
CA HIS A 280 12.55 0.56 12.49
C HIS A 280 13.06 -0.19 11.26
N PRO A 281 13.63 -1.40 11.44
CA PRO A 281 14.02 -2.24 10.32
C PRO A 281 12.79 -2.67 9.53
N ALA A 282 12.90 -2.78 8.20
CA ALA A 282 11.81 -3.31 7.41
C ALA A 282 11.64 -4.81 7.67
N ILE A 283 10.39 -5.28 7.77
CA ILE A 283 10.08 -6.67 8.12
C ILE A 283 9.23 -7.30 7.02
N ASP A 284 9.69 -8.42 6.49
CA ASP A 284 8.93 -9.28 5.57
C ASP A 284 8.19 -10.34 6.41
N ILE A 285 6.87 -10.40 6.27
CA ILE A 285 6.00 -11.38 6.93
C ILE A 285 5.39 -12.29 5.87
N CYS A 286 5.57 -13.60 6.01
CA CYS A 286 4.96 -14.61 5.16
C CYS A 286 4.07 -15.52 6.01
N VAL A 287 2.82 -15.69 5.59
CA VAL A 287 1.86 -16.58 6.28
C VAL A 287 1.98 -17.98 5.68
N ILE A 288 2.33 -18.95 6.51
CA ILE A 288 2.35 -20.36 6.15
C ILE A 288 0.93 -20.89 6.39
N ASP A 289 0.42 -21.78 5.53
CA ASP A 289 -0.89 -22.48 5.64
C ASP A 289 -2.05 -21.99 4.76
N ASN A 290 -1.85 -21.05 3.84
CA ASN A 290 -2.88 -20.69 2.85
C ASN A 290 -2.48 -21.16 1.45
N VAL A 291 -3.00 -22.33 1.03
CA VAL A 291 -3.03 -22.68 -0.40
C VAL A 291 -4.02 -21.73 -1.06
N LEU A 292 -3.53 -20.56 -1.49
CA LEU A 292 -4.35 -19.63 -2.23
C LEU A 292 -4.96 -20.38 -3.43
N PRO A 293 -6.28 -20.46 -3.56
CA PRO A 293 -6.89 -21.06 -4.72
C PRO A 293 -6.38 -20.28 -5.93
N SER A 294 -5.92 -21.00 -6.95
CA SER A 294 -5.53 -20.41 -8.23
C SER A 294 -6.57 -19.37 -8.63
N ILE A 295 -6.12 -18.13 -8.88
CA ILE A 295 -6.98 -16.99 -9.25
C ILE A 295 -7.89 -17.46 -10.38
N LYS A 296 -9.14 -17.81 -10.04
CA LYS A 296 -10.12 -18.20 -11.04
C LYS A 296 -10.38 -16.97 -11.87
N ARG A 297 -10.11 -17.07 -13.17
CA ARG A 297 -10.32 -16.00 -14.15
C ARG A 297 -11.76 -15.53 -14.02
N THR A 298 -11.98 -14.37 -13.43
CA THR A 298 -13.31 -13.77 -13.40
C THR A 298 -13.52 -13.03 -14.71
N ASN A 299 -14.60 -13.40 -15.39
CA ASN A 299 -15.14 -12.64 -16.50
C ASN A 299 -15.52 -11.25 -15.98
N THR A 300 -14.85 -10.20 -16.47
CA THR A 300 -15.17 -8.83 -16.06
C THR A 300 -16.14 -8.21 -17.06
N LYS A 301 -17.18 -7.55 -16.55
CA LYS A 301 -18.07 -6.74 -17.37
C LYS A 301 -17.35 -5.45 -17.72
N ARG A 302 -17.09 -5.22 -19.00
CA ARG A 302 -16.60 -3.95 -19.52
C ARG A 302 -17.79 -3.17 -20.06
N TYR A 303 -18.19 -2.14 -19.33
CA TYR A 303 -19.21 -1.19 -19.76
C TYR A 303 -18.72 -0.37 -20.94
N LEU A 304 -19.58 -0.24 -21.95
CA LEU A 304 -19.31 0.46 -23.21
C LEU A 304 -19.99 1.82 -23.16
N TYR A 305 -19.46 2.74 -22.37
CA TYR A 305 -20.02 4.08 -22.18
C TYR A 305 -20.15 4.87 -23.50
N ASN A 306 -19.29 4.58 -24.47
CA ASN A 306 -19.36 5.18 -25.81
C ASN A 306 -20.54 4.69 -26.68
N LYS A 307 -21.29 3.67 -26.22
CA LYS A 307 -22.46 3.12 -26.92
C LYS A 307 -23.77 3.36 -26.15
N VAL A 308 -23.73 4.22 -25.14
CA VAL A 308 -24.89 4.53 -24.30
C VAL A 308 -25.85 5.41 -25.07
N ASP A 309 -27.14 5.12 -24.96
CA ASP A 309 -28.19 6.07 -25.32
C ASP A 309 -28.35 7.10 -24.20
N TYR A 310 -27.61 8.20 -24.30
CA TYR A 310 -27.65 9.26 -23.31
C TYR A 310 -29.00 9.99 -23.28
N ASN A 311 -29.82 9.93 -24.35
CA ASN A 311 -31.15 10.52 -24.31
C ASN A 311 -32.07 9.71 -23.39
N ALA A 312 -31.99 8.38 -23.42
CA ALA A 312 -32.72 7.51 -22.50
C ALA A 312 -32.25 7.69 -21.04
N VAL A 313 -30.95 7.82 -20.82
CA VAL A 313 -30.38 8.10 -19.48
C VAL A 313 -30.85 9.46 -18.95
N ASN A 314 -30.79 10.51 -19.76
CA ASN A 314 -31.26 11.83 -19.37
C ASN A 314 -32.77 11.84 -19.10
N TYR A 315 -33.55 11.10 -19.90
CA TYR A 315 -34.98 10.92 -19.66
C TYR A 315 -35.25 10.21 -18.34
N PHE A 316 -34.50 9.14 -18.02
CA PHE A 316 -34.60 8.45 -16.74
C PHE A 316 -34.36 9.40 -15.56
N PHE A 317 -33.27 10.17 -15.58
CA PHE A 317 -32.96 11.11 -14.50
C PHE A 317 -33.93 12.30 -14.43
N SER A 318 -34.46 12.76 -15.56
CA SER A 318 -35.41 13.87 -15.59
C SER A 318 -36.78 13.49 -15.03
N ASN A 319 -37.15 12.21 -15.09
CA ASN A 319 -38.40 11.69 -14.55
C ASN A 319 -38.23 11.04 -13.17
N TYR A 320 -37.02 10.99 -12.63
CA TYR A 320 -36.77 10.45 -11.31
C TYR A 320 -37.24 11.45 -10.24
N ASP A 321 -37.94 10.97 -9.21
CA ASP A 321 -38.38 11.81 -8.10
C ASP A 321 -37.22 12.08 -7.13
N TRP A 322 -36.53 13.20 -7.34
CA TRP A 322 -35.38 13.61 -6.53
C TRP A 322 -35.76 14.06 -5.12
N THR A 323 -37.03 14.36 -4.85
CA THR A 323 -37.49 14.74 -3.51
C THR A 323 -37.31 13.59 -2.51
N SER A 324 -37.23 12.35 -2.99
CA SER A 324 -36.88 11.19 -2.19
C SER A 324 -35.49 11.25 -1.54
N LEU A 325 -34.58 12.07 -2.04
CA LEU A 325 -33.25 12.29 -1.45
C LEU A 325 -33.26 13.43 -0.42
N GLU A 326 -34.12 14.43 -0.60
CA GLU A 326 -34.13 15.65 0.24
C GLU A 326 -34.62 15.39 1.66
N CYS A 327 -35.41 14.34 1.85
CA CYS A 327 -35.95 13.94 3.15
C CYS A 327 -35.01 13.04 3.97
N LEU A 328 -33.83 12.70 3.44
CA LEU A 328 -32.90 11.76 4.08
C LEU A 328 -31.72 12.47 4.76
N PRO A 329 -31.16 11.92 5.85
CA PRO A 329 -29.86 12.33 6.36
C PRO A 329 -28.76 12.22 5.29
N LEU A 330 -27.74 13.06 5.38
CA LEU A 330 -26.69 13.20 4.35
C LEU A 330 -26.09 11.85 3.90
N HIS A 331 -25.77 10.96 4.83
CA HIS A 331 -25.13 9.68 4.51
C HIS A 331 -26.08 8.77 3.72
N ASP A 332 -27.33 8.66 4.17
CA ASP A 332 -28.36 7.86 3.52
C ASP A 332 -28.76 8.44 2.16
N ALA A 333 -28.77 9.77 2.03
CA ALA A 333 -29.01 10.46 0.76
C ALA A 333 -27.90 10.17 -0.26
N ILE A 334 -26.63 10.13 0.17
CA ILE A 334 -25.50 9.78 -0.69
C ILE A 334 -25.59 8.33 -1.16
N ASP A 335 -25.87 7.39 -0.25
CA ASP A 335 -26.01 5.98 -0.60
C ASP A 335 -27.17 5.76 -1.57
N LYS A 336 -28.30 6.45 -1.33
CA LYS A 336 -29.45 6.41 -2.22
C LYS A 336 -29.12 7.02 -3.59
N PHE A 337 -28.42 8.15 -3.64
CA PHE A 337 -27.96 8.75 -4.90
C PHE A 337 -27.10 7.77 -5.72
N TYR A 338 -26.09 7.15 -5.11
CA TYR A 338 -25.25 6.17 -5.80
C TYR A 338 -26.04 4.94 -6.26
N SER A 339 -27.02 4.48 -5.47
CA SER A 339 -27.90 3.37 -5.88
C SER A 339 -28.65 3.68 -7.18
N ILE A 340 -29.20 4.90 -7.32
CA ILE A 340 -29.91 5.37 -8.51
C ILE A 340 -28.95 5.48 -9.70
N LEU A 341 -27.75 6.01 -9.47
CA LEU A 341 -26.71 6.09 -10.49
C LEU A 341 -26.34 4.69 -11.00
N TYR A 342 -26.10 3.72 -10.12
CA TYR A 342 -25.75 2.36 -10.52
C TYR A 342 -26.90 1.62 -11.18
N GLU A 343 -28.14 1.88 -10.78
CA GLU A 343 -29.34 1.39 -11.47
C GLU A 343 -29.36 1.87 -12.92
N SER A 344 -29.18 3.18 -13.13
CA SER A 344 -29.11 3.76 -14.48
C SER A 344 -27.97 3.14 -15.31
N ILE A 345 -26.80 2.92 -14.72
CA ILE A 345 -25.66 2.30 -15.41
C ILE A 345 -25.99 0.86 -15.78
N SER A 346 -26.60 0.10 -14.86
CA SER A 346 -26.98 -1.29 -15.10
C SER A 346 -28.04 -1.42 -16.19
N GLN A 347 -28.98 -0.48 -16.25
CA GLN A 347 -30.11 -0.53 -17.18
C GLN A 347 -29.75 -0.02 -18.58
N PHE A 348 -29.00 1.08 -18.68
CA PHE A 348 -28.80 1.79 -19.95
C PHE A 348 -27.40 1.64 -20.54
N VAL A 349 -26.40 1.18 -19.77
CA VAL A 349 -25.04 1.03 -20.27
C VAL A 349 -24.80 -0.38 -20.79
N PRO A 350 -24.66 -0.58 -22.12
CA PRO A 350 -24.35 -1.88 -22.65
C PRO A 350 -22.97 -2.33 -22.15
N HIS A 351 -22.84 -3.62 -21.85
CA HIS A 351 -21.58 -4.19 -21.39
C HIS A 351 -21.21 -5.41 -22.22
N LYS A 352 -19.90 -5.65 -22.35
CA LYS A 352 -19.37 -6.89 -22.89
C LYS A 352 -18.63 -7.65 -21.80
N THR A 353 -18.75 -8.97 -21.81
CA THR A 353 -17.98 -9.83 -20.93
C THR A 353 -16.60 -10.06 -21.54
N VAL A 354 -15.55 -9.65 -20.85
CA VAL A 354 -14.18 -9.85 -21.32
C VAL A 354 -13.56 -10.99 -20.51
N SER A 355 -13.22 -12.08 -21.20
CA SER A 355 -12.31 -13.12 -20.71
C SER A 355 -10.88 -12.67 -21.02
N HIS A 356 -10.05 -12.55 -20.00
CA HIS A 356 -8.63 -12.25 -20.20
C HIS A 356 -7.88 -13.54 -20.56
N THR A 357 -7.59 -13.74 -21.85
CA THR A 357 -6.56 -14.70 -22.30
C THR A 357 -5.23 -13.96 -22.41
N TYR A 358 -4.46 -13.95 -21.33
CA TYR A 358 -3.03 -13.65 -21.44
C TYR A 358 -2.32 -14.94 -21.87
N THR A 359 -1.97 -15.05 -23.15
CA THR A 359 -0.87 -15.91 -23.59
C THR A 359 0.41 -15.13 -23.31
N TYR A 360 1.15 -15.54 -22.28
CA TYR A 360 2.56 -15.17 -22.20
C TYR A 360 3.28 -15.83 -23.39
N PRO A 361 4.09 -15.11 -24.17
CA PRO A 361 5.08 -15.77 -25.01
C PRO A 361 6.06 -16.49 -24.08
N MET A 362 6.28 -17.78 -24.32
CA MET A 362 7.30 -18.59 -23.65
C MET A 362 8.70 -18.15 -24.03
#